data_AF-A0A7Y1ZEJ0-F1
#
_entry.id   AF-A0A7Y1ZEJ0-F1
#
_cell.length_a   1.000
_cell.length_b   1.000
_cell.length_c   1.000
_cell.angle_alpha   90.00
_cell.angle_beta   90.00
_cell.angle_gamma   90.00
#
_symmetry.space_group_name_H-M   'P 1'
#
loop_
_entity.id
_entity.type
_entity.pdbx_description
1 polymer ?
#
loop_
_entity_poly.entity_id
_entity_poly.type
_entity_poly.pdbx_seq_one_letter_code
_entity_poly.pdbx_strand_id
1 'polypeptide(L)' 'MSTPAAPRTEFVLELQVDCEPPTLLGRSGGEAMMIPITGGKVSGER' A
#
# COMPACT_ATOMS: atom_id res chain seq x y z
N MET A 1 27.96 -17.77 -18.44
CA MET A 1 27.46 -17.20 -17.17
C MET A 1 25.95 -17.38 -17.18
N SER A 2 25.38 -18.10 -16.22
CA SER A 2 23.92 -18.29 -16.16
C SER A 2 23.26 -17.00 -15.66
N THR A 3 22.24 -16.54 -16.36
CA THR A 3 21.38 -15.45 -15.90
C THR A 3 20.75 -15.84 -14.56
N PRO A 4 20.71 -14.94 -13.56
CA PRO A 4 20.01 -15.21 -12.31
C PRO A 4 18.55 -15.56 -12.60
N ALA A 5 18.04 -16.64 -11.98
CA ALA A 5 16.63 -16.95 -12.06
C ALA A 5 15.81 -15.78 -11.47
N ALA A 6 14.75 -15.38 -12.16
CA ALA A 6 13.86 -14.33 -11.67
C ALA A 6 13.19 -14.77 -10.36
N PRO A 7 12.94 -13.84 -9.41
CA PRO A 7 12.19 -14.13 -8.21
C PRO A 7 10.79 -14.68 -8.55
N ARG A 8 10.31 -15.65 -7.77
CA ARG A 8 8.93 -16.13 -7.85
C ARG A 8 8.04 -15.25 -6.96
N THR A 9 6.83 -14.99 -7.42
CA THR A 9 5.81 -14.24 -6.67
C THR A 9 4.69 -15.18 -6.25
N GLU A 10 4.28 -15.08 -4.99
CA GLU A 10 3.19 -15.85 -4.41
C GLU A 10 2.24 -14.91 -3.66
N PHE A 11 0.95 -15.20 -3.71
CA PHE A 11 -0.05 -14.45 -2.94
C PHE A 11 0.05 -14.84 -1.47
N VAL A 12 0.07 -13.86 -0.57
CA VAL A 12 0.20 -14.09 0.88
C VAL A 12 -1.05 -13.61 1.62
N LEU A 13 -1.49 -12.38 1.36
CA LEU A 13 -2.65 -11.79 1.99
C LEU A 13 -3.22 -10.65 1.14
N GLU A 14 -4.46 -10.30 1.46
CA GLU A 14 -5.18 -9.12 1.02
C GLU A 14 -5.50 -8.23 2.22
N LEU A 15 -5.35 -6.92 2.03
CA LEU A 15 -5.67 -5.90 3.01
C LEU A 15 -6.76 -4.98 2.43
N GLN A 16 -7.91 -4.95 3.08
CA GLN A 16 -8.91 -3.90 2.89
C GLN A 16 -8.64 -2.80 3.94
N VAL A 17 -8.52 -1.55 3.51
CA VAL A 17 -8.18 -0.42 4.40
C VAL A 17 -9.30 0.61 4.36
N ASP A 18 -9.72 1.05 5.54
CA ASP A 18 -10.66 2.16 5.71
C ASP A 18 -9.86 3.45 5.99
N CYS A 19 -10.15 4.50 5.23
CA CYS A 19 -9.41 5.76 5.27
C CYS A 19 -10.35 6.96 5.46
N GLU A 20 -9.84 7.98 6.14
CA GLU A 20 -10.48 9.30 6.15
C GLU A 20 -10.17 10.08 4.86
N PRO A 21 -10.95 11.14 4.57
CA PRO A 21 -10.64 12.03 3.45
C PRO A 21 -9.23 12.64 3.54
N PRO A 22 -8.56 12.85 2.39
CA PRO A 22 -7.23 13.46 2.36
C PRO A 22 -7.25 14.89 2.90
N THR A 23 -6.23 15.21 3.70
CA THR A 23 -5.95 16.58 4.16
C THR A 23 -4.75 17.13 3.39
N LEU A 24 -4.91 18.28 2.75
CA LEU A 24 -3.82 18.95 2.03
C LEU A 24 -2.80 19.53 3.02
N LEU A 25 -1.53 19.16 2.86
CA LEU A 25 -0.41 19.65 3.66
C LEU A 25 0.35 20.79 2.97
N GLY A 26 0.36 20.83 1.64
CA GLY A 26 1.06 21.86 0.87
C GLY A 26 1.13 21.58 -0.62
N ARG A 27 1.58 22.58 -1.40
CA ARG A 27 1.63 22.54 -2.88
C ARG A 27 3.00 22.84 -3.48
N SER A 28 4.07 22.76 -2.70
CA SER A 28 5.42 23.15 -3.14
C SER A 28 6.04 22.09 -4.06
N GLY A 29 5.88 22.24 -5.37
CA GLY A 29 6.44 21.33 -6.39
C GLY A 29 5.59 20.07 -6.64
N GLY A 30 4.44 19.95 -5.99
CA GLY A 30 3.47 18.85 -6.07
C GLY A 30 2.45 18.97 -4.93
N GLU A 31 1.35 18.23 -4.99
CA GLU A 31 0.35 18.22 -3.90
C GLU A 31 0.71 17.17 -2.84
N ALA A 32 1.08 17.64 -1.64
CA ALA A 32 1.31 16.77 -0.49
C ALA A 32 0.00 16.60 0.29
N MET A 33 -0.44 15.37 0.49
CA MET A 33 -1.66 15.04 1.22
C MET A 33 -1.41 14.00 2.31
N MET A 34 -2.15 14.12 3.40
CA MET A 34 -2.21 13.13 4.48
C MET A 34 -3.54 12.39 4.42
N ILE A 35 -3.50 11.05 4.43
CA ILE A 35 -4.70 10.19 4.44
C ILE A 35 -4.61 9.30 5.68
N PRO A 36 -5.36 9.58 6.75
CA PRO A 36 -5.40 8.72 7.93
C PRO A 36 -6.00 7.34 7.60
N ILE A 37 -5.31 6.28 8.00
CA ILE A 37 -5.87 4.93 8.05
C ILE A 37 -6.57 4.77 9.39
N THR A 38 -7.88 4.50 9.36
CA THR A 38 -8.71 4.40 10.57
C THR A 38 -9.08 2.97 10.92
N GLY A 39 -8.96 2.06 9.96
CA GLY A 39 -9.28 0.66 10.17
C GLY A 39 -9.01 -0.18 8.94
N GLY A 40 -9.46 -1.42 9.00
CA GLY A 40 -9.36 -2.34 7.89
C GLY A 40 -9.54 -3.79 8.29
N LYS A 41 -9.47 -4.66 7.28
CA LYS A 41 -9.57 -6.11 7.41
C LYS A 41 -8.41 -6.76 6.67
N VAL A 42 -7.76 -7.71 7.33
CA VAL A 42 -6.75 -8.60 6.73
C VAL A 42 -7.42 -9.92 6.40
N SER A 43 -7.23 -10.41 5.18
CA SER A 43 -7.68 -11.75 4.74
C SER A 43 -6.51 -12.47 4.07
N GLY A 44 -6.25 -13.73 4.43
CA GLY A 44 -5.15 -14.52 3.89
C GLY A 44 -5.18 -15.93 4.46
N GLU A 45 -4.32 -16.81 3.94
CA GLU A 45 -4.14 -18.13 4.54
C GLU A 45 -3.54 -17.98 5.95
N ARG A 46 -3.96 -18.85 6.89
CA ARG A 46 -3.55 -18.79 8.30
C ARG A 46 -2.14 -19.30 8.53
#